data_AF-A0A5K7X9V9-F1
#
_entry.id   AF-A0A5K7X9V9-F1
#
_cell.length_a   1.000
_cell.length_b   1.000
_cell.length_c   1.000
_cell.angle_alpha   90.00
_cell.angle_beta   90.00
_cell.angle_gamma   90.00
#
_symmetry.space_group_name_H-M   'P 1'
#
loop_
_entity.id
_entity.type
_entity.pdbx_description
1 polymer ?
#
loop_
_entity_poly.entity_id
_entity_poly.type
_entity_poly.pdbx_seq_one_letter_code
_entity_poly.pdbx_strand_id
1 'polypeptide(L)'
;MLQLALIAIAFGSSCLNVALSSPLIDRLEAGQHQTVVVYGTSLTAGGAWVSQLSASLNAAYPGQLTWINAGQSGKASATGVAALNSTVLAKNPDAVFIEFAMNDAFTAYEPSEVDYDITQAESKANLNAMIDAIMSQNPNAQVILQTMNPSWNAPNGNGSATKRPQLAQYYQGYREVAADRGLTLIDHNAVWMKLQQKAPADFQKYVADGTHPDFAGYQQLVTPAIRWNLNADTGLTLVVDLATGRGVLQNHSNETLQLVSFTIHSDSGALDTSWESFSDRGNSAWHEANPTSYDLSELNPLSVMKLAPHAKTSLGVVWNASRSLDLQLSYLADDGILRQGAVVFDDAAATLAKRGDFNDDGVVDGADFLEWQRSYGATVQPLSKADDNGDGVVDASDLNAWRSAYQATLLGTSGRLHSVPEPSGLIQTLVFLLALARQSASR
;
A
#
# COMPACT_ATOMS: atom_id res chain seq x y z
N MET A 1 50.81 7.66 -22.91
CA MET A 1 49.80 7.38 -23.95
C MET A 1 49.30 5.96 -23.77
N LEU A 2 48.17 5.77 -23.12
CA LEU A 2 47.41 4.53 -23.24
C LEU A 2 45.92 4.93 -23.22
N GLN A 3 45.26 4.69 -24.35
CA GLN A 3 43.85 4.97 -24.59
C GLN A 3 43.00 4.09 -23.67
N LEU A 4 42.13 4.71 -22.86
CA LEU A 4 40.99 4.01 -22.26
C LEU A 4 39.95 3.79 -23.36
N ALA A 5 39.67 2.53 -23.67
CA ALA A 5 38.54 2.13 -24.48
C ALA A 5 37.25 2.32 -23.66
N LEU A 6 36.37 3.17 -24.17
CA LEU A 6 35.00 3.36 -23.70
C LEU A 6 34.19 2.10 -24.04
N ILE A 7 33.77 1.32 -23.04
CA ILE A 7 32.70 0.34 -23.21
C ILE A 7 31.42 1.03 -22.75
N ALA A 8 30.62 1.48 -23.72
CA ALA A 8 29.26 1.92 -23.47
C ALA A 8 28.41 0.68 -23.18
N ILE A 9 28.04 0.48 -21.91
CA ILE A 9 26.97 -0.44 -21.52
C ILE A 9 25.71 0.41 -21.43
N ALA A 10 24.81 0.21 -22.40
CA ALA A 10 23.47 0.78 -22.36
C ALA A 10 22.72 0.14 -21.18
N PHE A 11 22.41 0.95 -20.17
CA PHE A 11 21.49 0.56 -19.10
C PHE A 11 20.06 0.61 -19.66
N GLY A 12 19.60 -0.52 -20.18
CA GLY A 12 18.19 -0.82 -20.30
C GLY A 12 17.70 -1.47 -19.00
N SER A 13 17.65 -0.71 -17.91
CA SER A 13 16.94 -1.15 -16.70
C SER A 13 15.46 -0.84 -16.88
N SER A 14 14.77 -1.68 -17.64
CA SER A 14 13.33 -1.84 -17.46
C SER A 14 13.12 -2.61 -16.16
N CYS A 15 13.20 -1.89 -15.03
CA CYS A 15 12.38 -2.23 -13.89
C CYS A 15 10.95 -2.17 -14.41
N LEU A 16 10.34 -3.31 -14.69
CA LEU A 16 8.90 -3.39 -14.68
C LEU A 16 8.49 -3.02 -13.26
N ASN A 17 8.22 -1.73 -13.05
CA ASN A 17 7.13 -1.34 -12.17
C ASN A 17 5.95 -2.15 -12.70
N VAL A 18 5.66 -3.29 -12.07
CA VAL A 18 4.32 -3.83 -12.15
C VAL A 18 3.50 -2.76 -11.45
N ALA A 19 3.00 -1.80 -12.21
CA ALA A 19 1.90 -0.98 -11.75
C ALA A 19 0.89 -1.97 -11.18
N LEU A 20 0.41 -1.70 -9.96
CA LEU A 20 -0.74 -2.41 -9.42
C LEU A 20 -1.90 -2.14 -10.37
N SER A 21 -2.01 -2.95 -11.44
CA SER A 21 -3.11 -2.82 -12.39
C SER A 21 -4.29 -3.53 -11.77
N SER A 22 -5.41 -2.82 -11.72
CA SER A 22 -6.67 -3.38 -11.29
C SER A 22 -7.45 -3.67 -12.56
N PRO A 23 -7.68 -4.95 -12.94
CA PRO A 23 -8.46 -5.26 -14.13
C PRO A 23 -9.83 -4.57 -14.18
N LEU A 24 -10.46 -4.33 -13.03
CA LEU A 24 -11.66 -3.49 -12.91
C LEU A 24 -11.43 -2.07 -13.46
N ILE A 25 -10.40 -1.37 -12.96
CA ILE A 25 -10.11 0.01 -13.36
C ILE A 25 -9.58 0.05 -14.80
N ASP A 26 -8.66 -0.85 -15.18
CA ASP A 26 -8.12 -0.93 -16.53
C ASP A 26 -9.24 -1.06 -17.58
N ARG A 27 -10.28 -1.85 -17.28
CA ARG A 27 -11.45 -2.02 -18.17
C ARG A 27 -12.36 -0.80 -18.19
N LEU A 28 -12.58 -0.14 -17.06
CA LEU A 28 -13.34 1.12 -17.00
C LEU A 28 -12.62 2.25 -17.77
N GLU A 29 -11.30 2.35 -17.68
CA GLU A 29 -10.49 3.27 -18.48
C GLU A 29 -10.57 2.95 -19.97
N ALA A 30 -10.67 1.66 -20.32
CA ALA A 30 -10.90 1.22 -21.69
C ALA A 30 -12.34 1.41 -22.19
N GLY A 31 -13.24 2.01 -21.39
CA GLY A 31 -14.63 2.28 -21.77
C GLY A 31 -15.54 1.05 -21.67
N GLN A 32 -15.11 -0.02 -21.00
CA GLN A 32 -15.89 -1.25 -20.86
C GLN A 32 -16.81 -1.17 -19.65
N HIS A 33 -18.08 -1.54 -19.85
CA HIS A 33 -19.03 -1.69 -18.75
C HIS A 33 -18.58 -2.80 -17.80
N GLN A 34 -18.63 -2.57 -16.49
CA GLN A 34 -18.26 -3.53 -15.46
C GLN A 34 -19.41 -3.78 -14.48
N THR A 35 -19.66 -5.05 -14.15
CA THR A 35 -20.56 -5.47 -13.07
C THR A 35 -19.75 -5.76 -11.82
N VAL A 36 -19.93 -4.95 -10.78
CA VAL A 36 -19.23 -5.07 -9.50
C VAL A 36 -20.19 -5.56 -8.43
N VAL A 37 -19.82 -6.63 -7.74
CA VAL A 37 -20.56 -7.14 -6.58
C VAL A 37 -19.72 -6.93 -5.32
N VAL A 38 -20.27 -6.27 -4.30
CA VAL A 38 -19.66 -6.25 -2.97
C VAL A 38 -20.35 -7.28 -2.09
N TYR A 39 -19.57 -8.22 -1.54
CA TYR A 39 -20.08 -9.40 -0.86
C TYR A 39 -19.48 -9.55 0.53
N GLY A 40 -20.34 -9.59 1.56
CA GLY A 40 -19.83 -9.67 2.92
C GLY A 40 -20.89 -9.60 4.00
N THR A 41 -20.52 -8.97 5.10
CA THR A 41 -21.29 -8.92 6.35
C THR A 41 -22.15 -7.64 6.44
N SER A 42 -22.51 -7.23 7.67
CA SER A 42 -23.09 -5.91 7.95
C SER A 42 -22.12 -4.76 7.61
N LEU A 43 -20.81 -5.00 7.65
CA LEU A 43 -19.78 -4.03 7.25
C LEU A 43 -19.84 -3.74 5.74
N THR A 44 -20.38 -4.65 4.94
CA THR A 44 -20.70 -4.42 3.52
C THR A 44 -22.16 -4.00 3.31
N ALA A 45 -23.11 -4.63 4.00
CA ALA A 45 -24.54 -4.36 3.79
C ALA A 45 -24.92 -2.91 4.13
N GLY A 46 -24.39 -2.38 5.24
CA GLY A 46 -24.66 -1.02 5.73
C GLY A 46 -23.44 -0.11 5.76
N GLY A 47 -22.26 -0.59 5.35
CA GLY A 47 -21.02 0.20 5.38
C GLY A 47 -21.05 1.34 4.37
N ALA A 48 -20.75 2.56 4.84
CA ALA A 48 -20.77 3.74 3.98
C ALA A 48 -19.71 3.69 2.86
N TRP A 49 -18.63 2.92 3.04
CA TRP A 49 -17.61 2.73 1.98
C TRP A 49 -18.21 2.23 0.67
N VAL A 50 -19.29 1.43 0.72
CA VAL A 50 -19.95 0.89 -0.49
C VAL A 50 -20.56 2.02 -1.32
N SER A 51 -21.30 2.93 -0.68
CA SER A 51 -21.93 4.06 -1.38
C SER A 51 -20.90 5.13 -1.74
N GLN A 52 -19.91 5.37 -0.88
CA GLN A 52 -18.82 6.33 -1.14
C GLN A 52 -17.97 5.90 -2.35
N LEU A 53 -17.55 4.64 -2.39
CA LEU A 53 -16.75 4.10 -3.50
C LEU A 53 -17.55 4.05 -4.80
N SER A 54 -18.79 3.55 -4.77
CA SER A 54 -19.62 3.52 -5.98
C SER A 54 -19.93 4.90 -6.53
N ALA A 55 -20.19 5.90 -5.67
CA ALA A 55 -20.36 7.28 -6.10
C ALA A 55 -19.08 7.84 -6.74
N SER A 56 -17.92 7.58 -6.12
CA SER A 56 -16.62 8.00 -6.65
C SER A 56 -16.32 7.38 -8.01
N LEU A 57 -16.50 6.07 -8.17
CA LEU A 57 -16.22 5.39 -9.44
C LEU A 57 -17.24 5.76 -10.53
N ASN A 58 -18.52 5.94 -10.20
CA ASN A 58 -19.51 6.42 -11.17
C ASN A 58 -19.24 7.86 -11.64
N ALA A 59 -18.71 8.72 -10.76
CA ALA A 59 -18.29 10.06 -11.15
C ALA A 59 -17.11 10.03 -12.13
N ALA A 60 -16.15 9.11 -11.92
CA ALA A 60 -15.00 8.93 -12.80
C ALA A 60 -15.35 8.22 -14.12
N TYR A 61 -16.30 7.27 -14.10
CA TYR A 61 -16.68 6.43 -15.23
C TYR A 61 -18.20 6.43 -15.47
N PRO A 62 -18.79 7.56 -15.92
CA PRO A 62 -20.23 7.71 -16.00
C PRO A 62 -20.88 6.67 -16.92
N GLY A 63 -21.85 5.92 -16.39
CA GLY A 63 -22.64 4.95 -17.15
C GLY A 63 -21.94 3.62 -17.44
N GLN A 64 -20.75 3.37 -16.88
CA GLN A 64 -19.98 2.14 -17.12
C GLN A 64 -20.06 1.11 -15.98
N LEU A 65 -20.84 1.37 -14.92
CA LEU A 65 -20.87 0.51 -13.74
C LEU A 65 -22.28 0.00 -13.44
N THR A 66 -22.40 -1.32 -13.29
CA THR A 66 -23.49 -1.95 -12.53
C THR A 66 -22.95 -2.29 -11.15
N TRP A 67 -23.41 -1.57 -10.12
CA TRP A 67 -22.98 -1.78 -8.74
C TRP A 67 -24.02 -2.55 -7.94
N ILE A 68 -23.63 -3.68 -7.33
CA ILE A 68 -24.55 -4.57 -6.61
C ILE A 68 -24.04 -4.78 -5.19
N ASN A 69 -24.83 -4.34 -4.20
CA ASN A 69 -24.57 -4.67 -2.80
C ASN A 69 -25.22 -6.00 -2.44
N ALA A 70 -24.39 -7.01 -2.18
CA ALA A 70 -24.79 -8.35 -1.75
C ALA A 70 -24.38 -8.63 -0.29
N GLY A 71 -24.10 -7.60 0.52
CA GLY A 71 -23.80 -7.73 1.94
C GLY A 71 -24.96 -8.33 2.75
N GLN A 72 -24.61 -9.11 3.76
CA GLN A 72 -25.55 -9.87 4.60
C GLN A 72 -25.34 -9.54 6.08
N SER A 73 -26.18 -8.66 6.62
CA SER A 73 -26.09 -8.21 8.01
C SER A 73 -26.21 -9.37 9.01
N GLY A 74 -25.26 -9.45 9.94
CA GLY A 74 -25.23 -10.48 10.99
C GLY A 74 -24.82 -11.87 10.50
N LYS A 75 -24.48 -12.05 9.22
CA LYS A 75 -24.11 -13.35 8.65
C LYS A 75 -22.61 -13.51 8.46
N ALA A 76 -22.17 -14.76 8.42
CA ALA A 76 -20.78 -15.17 8.26
C ALA A 76 -20.57 -15.97 6.96
N SER A 77 -19.37 -16.51 6.77
CA SER A 77 -18.94 -17.12 5.50
C SER A 77 -19.71 -18.37 5.12
N ALA A 78 -20.29 -19.13 6.06
CA ALA A 78 -21.08 -20.32 5.73
C ALA A 78 -22.42 -19.93 5.07
N THR A 79 -23.11 -18.91 5.59
CA THR A 79 -24.22 -18.25 4.88
C THR A 79 -23.74 -17.69 3.54
N GLY A 80 -22.54 -17.09 3.50
CA GLY A 80 -21.90 -16.61 2.29
C GLY A 80 -21.79 -17.68 1.19
N VAL A 81 -21.31 -18.88 1.53
CA VAL A 81 -21.24 -20.01 0.60
C VAL A 81 -22.63 -20.45 0.15
N ALA A 82 -23.58 -20.58 1.08
CA ALA A 82 -24.94 -21.04 0.77
C ALA A 82 -25.70 -20.09 -0.18
N ALA A 83 -25.50 -18.77 -0.05
CA ALA A 83 -26.18 -17.78 -0.86
C ALA A 83 -25.49 -17.47 -2.21
N LEU A 84 -24.20 -17.83 -2.35
CA LEU A 84 -23.29 -17.40 -3.41
C LEU A 84 -23.89 -17.44 -4.82
N ASN A 85 -24.56 -18.53 -5.17
CA ASN A 85 -25.12 -18.70 -6.51
C ASN A 85 -26.18 -17.62 -6.81
N SER A 86 -27.06 -17.33 -5.85
CA SER A 86 -28.18 -16.40 -6.05
C SER A 86 -27.78 -14.92 -5.91
N THR A 87 -26.80 -14.64 -5.05
CA THR A 87 -26.41 -13.27 -4.70
C THR A 87 -25.26 -12.75 -5.54
N VAL A 88 -24.33 -13.62 -5.96
CA VAL A 88 -23.12 -13.26 -6.70
C VAL A 88 -23.12 -13.86 -8.11
N LEU A 89 -23.12 -15.19 -8.25
CA LEU A 89 -22.89 -15.83 -9.56
C LEU A 89 -24.01 -15.54 -10.58
N ALA A 90 -25.26 -15.45 -10.11
CA ALA A 90 -26.40 -15.06 -10.95
C ALA A 90 -26.28 -13.63 -11.53
N LYS A 91 -25.34 -12.82 -11.04
CA LYS A 91 -25.07 -11.46 -11.52
C LYS A 91 -23.97 -11.41 -12.58
N ASN A 92 -23.26 -12.52 -12.82
CA ASN A 92 -22.12 -12.60 -13.74
C ASN A 92 -21.12 -11.45 -13.54
N PRO A 93 -20.52 -11.33 -12.34
CA PRO A 93 -19.68 -10.19 -11.99
C PRO A 93 -18.35 -10.18 -12.76
N ASP A 94 -17.86 -8.98 -13.05
CA ASP A 94 -16.52 -8.71 -13.56
C ASP A 94 -15.53 -8.41 -12.41
N ALA A 95 -16.03 -7.96 -11.27
CA ALA A 95 -15.27 -7.81 -10.04
C ALA A 95 -16.10 -8.13 -8.81
N VAL A 96 -15.47 -8.74 -7.79
CA VAL A 96 -16.11 -9.08 -6.52
C VAL A 96 -15.23 -8.68 -5.34
N PHE A 97 -15.77 -7.87 -4.44
CA PHE A 97 -15.16 -7.61 -3.12
C PHE A 97 -15.69 -8.62 -2.11
N ILE A 98 -14.82 -9.20 -1.28
CA ILE A 98 -15.21 -10.22 -0.29
C ILE A 98 -14.68 -9.88 1.11
N GLU A 99 -15.58 -9.82 2.10
CA GLU A 99 -15.24 -9.79 3.54
C GLU A 99 -16.26 -10.56 4.40
N PHE A 100 -15.80 -11.55 5.18
CA PHE A 100 -16.63 -12.29 6.15
C PHE A 100 -15.94 -12.53 7.51
N ALA A 101 -14.62 -12.37 7.59
CA ALA A 101 -13.80 -12.74 8.74
C ALA A 101 -14.27 -12.13 10.07
N MET A 102 -14.82 -10.90 10.06
CA MET A 102 -15.37 -10.27 11.26
C MET A 102 -16.45 -11.11 11.93
N ASN A 103 -17.32 -11.72 11.13
CA ASN A 103 -18.43 -12.53 11.63
C ASN A 103 -18.08 -14.00 11.73
N ASP A 104 -17.14 -14.51 10.93
CA ASP A 104 -16.59 -15.87 11.16
C ASP A 104 -15.97 -15.99 12.56
N ALA A 105 -15.36 -14.91 13.06
CA ALA A 105 -14.80 -14.87 14.41
C ALA A 105 -15.85 -14.76 15.52
N PHE A 106 -17.14 -14.59 15.21
CA PHE A 106 -18.19 -14.37 16.19
C PHE A 106 -18.65 -15.67 16.84
N THR A 107 -18.51 -15.78 18.17
CA THR A 107 -18.72 -17.04 18.90
C THR A 107 -20.10 -17.17 19.55
N ALA A 108 -21.03 -16.27 19.26
CA ALA A 108 -22.33 -16.19 19.95
C ALA A 108 -23.52 -16.36 18.99
N TYR A 109 -23.32 -17.12 17.92
CA TYR A 109 -24.41 -17.63 17.09
C TYR A 109 -25.23 -18.66 17.85
N GLU A 110 -26.53 -18.76 17.53
CA GLU A 110 -27.34 -19.87 18.04
C GLU A 110 -26.90 -21.19 17.39
N PRO A 111 -26.86 -22.33 18.13
CA PRO A 111 -26.44 -23.63 17.59
C PRO A 111 -27.20 -24.13 16.36
N SER A 112 -28.37 -23.56 16.06
CA SER A 112 -29.18 -23.88 14.88
C SER A 112 -28.81 -23.06 13.63
N GLU A 113 -28.00 -22.02 13.78
CA GLU A 113 -27.57 -21.19 12.64
C GLU A 113 -26.46 -21.89 11.85
N VAL A 114 -26.49 -21.70 10.52
CA VAL A 114 -25.45 -22.24 9.62
C VAL A 114 -24.06 -21.65 9.91
N ASP A 115 -24.02 -20.48 10.54
CA ASP A 115 -22.79 -19.77 10.91
C ASP A 115 -22.28 -20.14 12.32
N TYR A 116 -22.90 -21.13 12.99
CA TYR A 116 -22.48 -21.57 14.32
C TYR A 116 -21.09 -22.22 14.30
N ASP A 117 -20.19 -21.74 15.17
CA ASP A 117 -18.87 -22.32 15.48
C ASP A 117 -17.94 -22.51 14.25
N ILE A 118 -17.97 -21.57 13.30
CA ILE A 118 -17.06 -21.57 12.15
C ILE A 118 -15.62 -21.49 12.64
N THR A 119 -14.84 -22.54 12.40
CA THR A 119 -13.40 -22.55 12.70
C THR A 119 -12.60 -21.71 11.71
N GLN A 120 -11.36 -21.37 12.05
CA GLN A 120 -10.45 -20.67 11.12
C GLN A 120 -10.20 -21.46 9.83
N ALA A 121 -10.13 -22.79 9.94
CA ALA A 121 -9.97 -23.67 8.78
C ALA A 121 -11.22 -23.62 7.87
N GLU A 122 -12.42 -23.63 8.46
CA GLU A 122 -13.68 -23.51 7.72
C GLU A 122 -13.85 -22.12 7.10
N SER A 123 -13.51 -21.05 7.82
CA SER A 123 -13.50 -19.68 7.26
C SER A 123 -12.61 -19.59 6.00
N LYS A 124 -11.38 -20.12 6.06
CA LYS A 124 -10.49 -20.22 4.89
C LYS A 124 -11.10 -21.10 3.79
N ALA A 125 -11.67 -22.25 4.13
CA ALA A 125 -12.26 -23.15 3.15
C ALA A 125 -13.47 -22.51 2.43
N ASN A 126 -14.34 -21.83 3.18
CA ASN A 126 -15.49 -21.10 2.68
C ASN A 126 -15.05 -19.97 1.74
N LEU A 127 -14.04 -19.19 2.13
CA LEU A 127 -13.47 -18.15 1.28
C LEU A 127 -12.92 -18.72 -0.03
N ASN A 128 -12.11 -19.77 0.05
CA ASN A 128 -11.58 -20.46 -1.14
C ASN A 128 -12.70 -20.97 -2.07
N ALA A 129 -13.75 -21.59 -1.51
CA ALA A 129 -14.88 -22.09 -2.28
C ALA A 129 -15.63 -20.97 -3.03
N MET A 130 -15.81 -19.82 -2.39
CA MET A 130 -16.41 -18.64 -3.04
C MET A 130 -15.54 -18.13 -4.18
N ILE A 131 -14.23 -17.99 -3.96
CA ILE A 131 -13.26 -17.56 -4.98
C ILE A 131 -13.26 -18.53 -6.17
N ASP A 132 -13.15 -19.84 -5.90
CA ASP A 132 -13.10 -20.88 -6.94
C ASP A 132 -14.36 -20.87 -7.81
N ALA A 133 -15.54 -20.72 -7.20
CA ALA A 133 -16.79 -20.66 -7.95
C ALA A 133 -16.89 -19.40 -8.83
N ILE A 134 -16.47 -18.24 -8.32
CA ILE A 134 -16.46 -16.97 -9.09
C ILE A 134 -15.49 -17.09 -10.27
N MET A 135 -14.26 -17.53 -10.03
CA MET A 135 -13.23 -17.63 -11.08
C MET A 135 -13.51 -18.76 -12.08
N SER A 136 -14.19 -19.83 -11.65
CA SER A 136 -14.65 -20.88 -12.56
C SER A 136 -15.74 -20.38 -13.51
N GLN A 137 -16.65 -19.52 -13.04
CA GLN A 137 -17.67 -18.89 -13.89
C GLN A 137 -17.05 -17.83 -14.82
N ASN A 138 -16.19 -16.97 -14.28
CA ASN A 138 -15.53 -15.91 -15.02
C ASN A 138 -14.03 -15.87 -14.66
N PRO A 139 -13.16 -16.51 -15.46
CA PRO A 139 -11.72 -16.51 -15.22
C PRO A 139 -11.07 -15.12 -15.27
N ASN A 140 -11.77 -14.13 -15.84
CA ASN A 140 -11.32 -12.76 -15.92
C ASN A 140 -11.88 -11.88 -14.78
N ALA A 141 -12.72 -12.42 -13.89
CA ALA A 141 -13.24 -11.67 -12.76
C ALA A 141 -12.10 -11.26 -11.82
N GLN A 142 -12.07 -10.00 -11.42
CA GLN A 142 -11.15 -9.54 -10.38
C GLN A 142 -11.76 -9.82 -9.00
N VAL A 143 -11.10 -10.66 -8.20
CA VAL A 143 -11.49 -10.88 -6.80
C VAL A 143 -10.61 -10.04 -5.88
N ILE A 144 -11.25 -9.23 -5.03
CA ILE A 144 -10.60 -8.30 -4.11
C ILE A 144 -11.00 -8.69 -2.69
N LEU A 145 -10.01 -9.03 -1.86
CA LEU A 145 -10.25 -9.41 -0.47
C LEU A 145 -10.09 -8.20 0.45
N GLN A 146 -10.90 -8.14 1.50
CA GLN A 146 -10.78 -7.10 2.51
C GLN A 146 -10.74 -7.71 3.92
N THR A 147 -9.77 -7.27 4.72
CA THR A 147 -9.94 -7.28 6.18
C THR A 147 -10.65 -5.98 6.56
N MET A 148 -11.26 -5.91 7.74
CA MET A 148 -11.93 -4.70 8.21
C MET A 148 -11.29 -4.20 9.51
N ASN A 149 -11.89 -3.19 10.15
CA ASN A 149 -11.44 -2.67 11.43
C ASN A 149 -11.40 -3.77 12.54
N PRO A 150 -10.67 -3.57 13.65
CA PRO A 150 -10.82 -4.41 14.83
C PRO A 150 -12.15 -4.12 15.54
N SER A 151 -12.61 -5.08 16.34
CA SER A 151 -13.72 -4.89 17.27
C SER A 151 -13.24 -4.45 18.65
N TRP A 152 -14.08 -3.76 19.42
CA TRP A 152 -13.82 -3.44 20.83
C TRP A 152 -15.09 -3.57 21.68
N ASN A 153 -14.91 -3.67 22.99
CA ASN A 153 -16.04 -3.69 23.93
C ASN A 153 -16.50 -2.27 24.23
N ALA A 154 -17.33 -1.72 23.34
CA ALA A 154 -17.99 -0.45 23.56
C ALA A 154 -18.81 -0.44 24.86
N PRO A 155 -18.97 0.72 25.53
CA PRO A 155 -19.74 0.85 26.78
C PRO A 155 -21.26 0.78 26.54
N ASN A 156 -21.70 -0.12 25.67
CA ASN A 156 -23.10 -0.40 25.33
C ASN A 156 -23.56 -1.79 25.83
N GLY A 157 -22.66 -2.58 26.43
CA GLY A 157 -22.96 -3.91 26.95
C GLY A 157 -22.98 -5.04 25.91
N ASN A 158 -22.73 -4.75 24.63
CA ASN A 158 -22.77 -5.76 23.56
C ASN A 158 -21.59 -6.73 23.58
N GLY A 159 -20.45 -6.32 24.13
CA GLY A 159 -19.25 -7.15 24.27
C GLY A 159 -18.66 -7.61 22.93
N SER A 160 -18.64 -6.74 21.92
CA SER A 160 -18.29 -7.10 20.53
C SER A 160 -16.92 -7.77 20.37
N ALA A 161 -15.91 -7.36 21.13
CA ALA A 161 -14.59 -8.00 21.13
C ALA A 161 -14.56 -9.29 21.95
N THR A 162 -15.26 -9.35 23.08
CA THR A 162 -15.37 -10.58 23.88
C THR A 162 -16.01 -11.71 23.07
N LYS A 163 -16.95 -11.38 22.18
CA LYS A 163 -17.58 -12.34 21.26
C LYS A 163 -16.72 -12.68 20.04
N ARG A 164 -15.52 -12.09 19.90
CA ARG A 164 -14.59 -12.30 18.77
C ARG A 164 -13.14 -12.49 19.25
N PRO A 165 -12.88 -13.45 20.16
CA PRO A 165 -11.58 -13.57 20.83
C PRO A 165 -10.42 -13.87 19.87
N GLN A 166 -10.70 -14.44 18.70
CA GLN A 166 -9.70 -14.86 17.72
C GLN A 166 -9.70 -14.04 16.43
N LEU A 167 -10.33 -12.86 16.39
CA LEU A 167 -10.50 -12.06 15.16
C LEU A 167 -9.22 -11.89 14.33
N ALA A 168 -8.08 -11.63 15.00
CA ALA A 168 -6.79 -11.49 14.33
C ALA A 168 -6.39 -12.72 13.51
N GLN A 169 -6.72 -13.92 13.99
CA GLN A 169 -6.41 -15.18 13.30
C GLN A 169 -7.31 -15.42 12.08
N TYR A 170 -8.57 -14.98 12.12
CA TYR A 170 -9.46 -15.01 10.95
C TYR A 170 -9.01 -14.02 9.86
N TYR A 171 -8.57 -12.81 10.24
CA TYR A 171 -7.95 -11.88 9.30
C TYR A 171 -6.62 -12.40 8.74
N GLN A 172 -5.84 -13.13 9.54
CA GLN A 172 -4.64 -13.80 9.05
C GLN A 172 -4.97 -14.82 7.96
N GLY A 173 -6.09 -15.54 8.07
CA GLY A 173 -6.58 -16.44 7.02
C GLY A 173 -6.84 -15.73 5.69
N TYR A 174 -7.37 -14.50 5.70
CA TYR A 174 -7.56 -13.68 4.49
C TYR A 174 -6.22 -13.26 3.88
N ARG A 175 -5.25 -12.87 4.71
CA ARG A 175 -3.88 -12.54 4.26
C ARG A 175 -3.22 -13.72 3.56
N GLU A 176 -3.31 -14.90 4.15
CA GLU A 176 -2.76 -16.14 3.58
C GLU A 176 -3.44 -16.51 2.27
N VAL A 177 -4.77 -16.49 2.20
CA VAL A 177 -5.50 -16.82 0.96
C VAL A 177 -5.17 -15.82 -0.16
N ALA A 178 -5.07 -14.53 0.16
CA ALA A 178 -4.68 -13.53 -0.83
C ALA A 178 -3.28 -13.80 -1.38
N ALA A 179 -2.30 -14.05 -0.49
CA ALA A 179 -0.92 -14.34 -0.87
C ALA A 179 -0.80 -15.64 -1.69
N ASP A 180 -1.44 -16.73 -1.24
CA ASP A 180 -1.40 -18.03 -1.89
C ASP A 180 -1.99 -18.00 -3.31
N ARG A 181 -2.97 -17.12 -3.55
CA ARG A 181 -3.68 -17.00 -4.82
C ARG A 181 -3.23 -15.81 -5.67
N GLY A 182 -2.33 -14.96 -5.17
CA GLY A 182 -1.92 -13.72 -5.84
C GLY A 182 -3.08 -12.73 -6.04
N LEU A 183 -4.03 -12.67 -5.11
CA LEU A 183 -5.18 -11.77 -5.16
C LEU A 183 -4.87 -10.44 -4.48
N THR A 184 -5.54 -9.37 -4.91
CA THR A 184 -5.52 -8.08 -4.20
C THR A 184 -6.13 -8.24 -2.81
N LEU A 185 -5.37 -7.87 -1.78
CA LEU A 185 -5.86 -7.71 -0.41
C LEU A 185 -5.79 -6.25 0.00
N ILE A 186 -6.90 -5.73 0.50
CA ILE A 186 -6.96 -4.41 1.11
C ILE A 186 -7.07 -4.61 2.63
N ASP A 187 -5.93 -4.52 3.32
CA ASP A 187 -5.82 -4.85 4.75
C ASP A 187 -6.12 -3.63 5.64
N HIS A 188 -7.40 -3.28 5.74
CA HIS A 188 -7.84 -2.16 6.60
C HIS A 188 -7.47 -2.40 8.07
N ASN A 189 -7.43 -3.66 8.53
CA ASN A 189 -7.19 -3.98 9.93
C ASN A 189 -5.88 -3.40 10.47
N ALA A 190 -4.81 -3.42 9.68
CA ALA A 190 -3.50 -2.91 10.09
C ALA A 190 -3.55 -1.41 10.45
N VAL A 191 -4.23 -0.61 9.62
CA VAL A 191 -4.39 0.83 9.82
C VAL A 191 -5.25 1.13 11.04
N TRP A 192 -6.41 0.46 11.14
CA TRP A 192 -7.34 0.67 12.24
C TRP A 192 -6.79 0.22 13.60
N MET A 193 -5.98 -0.84 13.65
CA MET A 193 -5.27 -1.27 14.86
C MET A 193 -4.31 -0.20 15.36
N LYS A 194 -3.59 0.48 14.46
CA LYS A 194 -2.71 1.59 14.84
C LYS A 194 -3.51 2.78 15.36
N LEU A 195 -4.63 3.13 14.71
CA LEU A 195 -5.55 4.15 15.24
C LEU A 195 -6.02 3.79 16.65
N GLN A 196 -6.45 2.54 16.88
CA GLN A 196 -6.91 2.07 18.18
C GLN A 196 -5.82 2.20 19.27
N GLN A 197 -4.56 1.96 18.92
CA GLN A 197 -3.43 2.02 19.85
C GLN A 197 -2.96 3.46 20.13
N LYS A 198 -2.94 4.32 19.09
CA LYS A 198 -2.32 5.65 19.15
C LYS A 198 -3.34 6.76 19.44
N ALA A 199 -4.54 6.66 18.89
CA ALA A 199 -5.63 7.61 19.06
C ALA A 199 -6.93 6.87 19.45
N PRO A 200 -6.98 6.21 20.62
CA PRO A 200 -8.11 5.38 21.03
C PRO A 200 -9.43 6.15 21.09
N ALA A 201 -9.42 7.45 21.41
CA ALA A 201 -10.63 8.27 21.44
C ALA A 201 -11.27 8.41 20.05
N ASP A 202 -10.46 8.61 19.01
CA ASP A 202 -10.95 8.72 17.63
C ASP A 202 -11.41 7.36 17.10
N PHE A 203 -10.66 6.31 17.40
CA PHE A 203 -11.10 4.94 17.10
C PHE A 203 -12.47 4.65 17.72
N GLN A 204 -12.65 4.96 19.02
CA GLN A 204 -13.91 4.73 19.73
C GLN A 204 -15.05 5.60 19.18
N LYS A 205 -14.75 6.81 18.72
CA LYS A 205 -15.72 7.68 18.05
C LYS A 205 -16.17 7.08 16.74
N TYR A 206 -15.23 6.67 15.88
CA TYR A 206 -15.56 6.07 14.58
C TYR A 206 -16.27 4.73 14.73
N VAL A 207 -15.90 3.90 15.71
CA VAL A 207 -16.45 2.55 15.90
C VAL A 207 -17.32 2.51 17.16
N ALA A 208 -18.22 3.49 17.33
CA ALA A 208 -18.94 3.73 18.59
C ALA A 208 -19.73 2.53 19.12
N ASP A 209 -20.20 1.63 18.25
CA ASP A 209 -20.96 0.44 18.65
C ASP A 209 -20.08 -0.79 18.98
N GLY A 210 -18.77 -0.70 18.76
CA GLY A 210 -17.82 -1.79 18.97
C GLY A 210 -17.47 -2.60 17.72
N THR A 211 -18.10 -2.36 16.56
CA THR A 211 -17.88 -3.15 15.34
C THR A 211 -17.92 -2.35 14.05
N HIS A 212 -18.86 -1.42 13.88
CA HIS A 212 -19.08 -0.73 12.61
C HIS A 212 -18.47 0.68 12.63
N PRO A 213 -17.54 1.00 11.72
CA PRO A 213 -17.15 2.37 11.45
C PRO A 213 -18.35 3.22 11.06
N ASP A 214 -18.37 4.48 11.49
CA ASP A 214 -19.31 5.48 11.05
C ASP A 214 -18.95 6.00 9.63
N PHE A 215 -19.78 6.90 9.11
CA PHE A 215 -19.56 7.48 7.79
C PHE A 215 -18.18 8.13 7.64
N ALA A 216 -17.73 8.86 8.66
CA ALA A 216 -16.47 9.59 8.64
C ALA A 216 -15.27 8.62 8.70
N GLY A 217 -15.34 7.59 9.54
CA GLY A 217 -14.33 6.54 9.61
C GLY A 217 -14.15 5.82 8.27
N TYR A 218 -15.24 5.49 7.58
CA TYR A 218 -15.16 4.94 6.22
C TYR A 218 -14.57 5.95 5.22
N GLN A 219 -14.98 7.21 5.28
CA GLN A 219 -14.53 8.25 4.36
C GLN A 219 -13.04 8.55 4.50
N GLN A 220 -12.51 8.51 5.72
CA GLN A 220 -11.11 8.87 6.01
C GLN A 220 -10.15 7.70 5.80
N LEU A 221 -10.53 6.47 6.18
CA LEU A 221 -9.58 5.36 6.28
C LEU A 221 -9.85 4.21 5.31
N VAL A 222 -11.11 3.97 4.92
CA VAL A 222 -11.47 2.78 4.14
C VAL A 222 -11.59 3.11 2.66
N THR A 223 -12.40 4.10 2.30
CA THR A 223 -12.64 4.45 0.90
C THR A 223 -11.37 4.90 0.17
N PRO A 224 -10.51 5.78 0.73
CA PRO A 224 -9.24 6.15 0.11
C PRO A 224 -8.30 4.96 -0.05
N ALA A 225 -8.18 4.10 0.98
CA ALA A 225 -7.37 2.89 0.89
C ALA A 225 -7.86 1.92 -0.19
N ILE A 226 -9.18 1.81 -0.41
CA ILE A 226 -9.71 1.01 -1.51
C ILE A 226 -9.32 1.61 -2.86
N ARG A 227 -9.55 2.91 -3.05
CA ARG A 227 -9.24 3.58 -4.32
C ARG A 227 -7.76 3.50 -4.65
N TRP A 228 -6.89 3.68 -3.65
CA TRP A 228 -5.44 3.49 -3.76
C TRP A 228 -5.05 2.10 -4.25
N ASN A 229 -5.55 1.05 -3.59
CA ASN A 229 -5.19 -0.33 -3.93
C ASN A 229 -5.75 -0.80 -5.29
N LEU A 230 -6.77 -0.10 -5.81
CA LEU A 230 -7.32 -0.35 -7.14
C LEU A 230 -6.70 0.53 -8.22
N ASN A 231 -5.79 1.44 -7.87
CA ASN A 231 -5.30 2.46 -8.81
C ASN A 231 -6.41 3.37 -9.37
N ALA A 232 -7.42 3.69 -8.54
CA ALA A 232 -8.60 4.48 -8.90
C ALA A 232 -8.53 5.96 -8.45
N ASP A 233 -7.43 6.38 -7.83
CA ASP A 233 -7.16 7.77 -7.42
C ASP A 233 -6.37 8.52 -8.50
N THR A 234 -7.05 9.23 -9.40
CA THR A 234 -6.35 9.99 -10.44
C THR A 234 -5.98 11.39 -9.94
N GLY A 235 -4.80 11.53 -9.33
CA GLY A 235 -4.33 12.83 -8.84
C GLY A 235 -3.10 12.74 -7.95
N LEU A 236 -2.95 13.72 -7.05
CA LEU A 236 -1.91 13.70 -6.03
C LEU A 236 -2.41 12.99 -4.77
N THR A 237 -1.64 12.02 -4.31
CA THR A 237 -1.92 11.26 -3.08
C THR A 237 -0.80 11.49 -2.08
N LEU A 238 -1.15 11.83 -0.84
CA LEU A 238 -0.25 11.75 0.29
C LEU A 238 -0.28 10.32 0.86
N VAL A 239 0.82 9.59 0.72
CA VAL A 239 1.02 8.31 1.38
C VAL A 239 1.78 8.56 2.68
N VAL A 240 1.24 8.12 3.81
CA VAL A 240 1.87 8.29 5.13
C VAL A 240 2.23 6.93 5.70
N ASP A 241 3.52 6.80 6.02
CA ASP A 241 4.05 5.67 6.75
C ASP A 241 3.51 5.65 8.18
N LEU A 242 2.78 4.60 8.49
CA LEU A 242 2.16 4.48 9.78
C LEU A 242 3.12 4.14 10.93
N ALA A 243 4.33 3.68 10.65
CA ALA A 243 5.36 3.39 11.64
C ALA A 243 6.25 4.60 11.92
N THR A 244 6.61 5.34 10.86
CA THR A 244 7.63 6.40 10.92
C THR A 244 7.03 7.81 10.88
N GLY A 245 5.81 7.99 10.37
CA GLY A 245 5.25 9.32 10.14
C GLY A 245 5.76 10.00 8.86
N ARG A 246 6.60 9.31 8.09
CA ARG A 246 7.09 9.80 6.79
C ARG A 246 5.93 9.95 5.81
N GLY A 247 5.80 11.13 5.24
CA GLY A 247 4.81 11.44 4.22
C GLY A 247 5.46 11.57 2.86
N VAL A 248 4.76 11.11 1.82
CA VAL A 248 5.22 11.29 0.46
C VAL A 248 4.05 11.63 -0.45
N LEU A 249 4.28 12.63 -1.31
CA LEU A 249 3.40 12.91 -2.42
C LEU A 249 3.70 11.97 -3.58
N GLN A 250 2.68 11.27 -4.07
CA GLN A 250 2.74 10.47 -5.28
C GLN A 250 1.72 11.00 -6.29
N ASN A 251 2.18 11.27 -7.51
CA ASN A 251 1.27 11.45 -8.64
C ASN A 251 0.72 10.07 -9.04
N HIS A 252 -0.50 9.77 -8.65
CA HIS A 252 -1.14 8.49 -8.91
C HIS A 252 -1.90 8.46 -10.25
N SER A 253 -1.81 9.53 -11.05
CA SER A 253 -2.41 9.60 -12.39
C SER A 253 -1.46 9.11 -13.50
N ASN A 254 -2.04 8.86 -14.68
CA ASN A 254 -1.33 8.52 -15.91
C ASN A 254 -0.79 9.74 -16.67
N GLU A 255 -1.00 10.95 -16.14
CA GLU A 255 -0.56 12.21 -16.75
C GLU A 255 0.51 12.90 -15.88
N THR A 256 1.29 13.80 -16.47
CA THR A 256 2.25 14.60 -15.68
C THR A 256 1.50 15.68 -14.89
N LEU A 257 1.61 15.64 -13.55
CA LEU A 257 1.09 16.68 -12.68
C LEU A 257 2.11 17.83 -12.57
N GLN A 258 1.65 19.06 -12.80
CA GLN A 258 2.44 20.27 -12.61
C GLN A 258 2.01 20.94 -11.29
N LEU A 259 2.68 20.56 -10.21
CA LEU A 259 2.36 20.97 -8.85
C LEU A 259 2.89 22.38 -8.56
N VAL A 260 2.02 23.26 -8.06
CA VAL A 260 2.35 24.65 -7.66
C VAL A 260 2.42 24.77 -6.14
N SER A 261 1.46 24.22 -5.41
CA SER A 261 1.45 24.24 -3.95
C SER A 261 0.75 23.02 -3.37
N PHE A 262 1.02 22.73 -2.11
CA PHE A 262 0.25 21.78 -1.32
C PHE A 262 0.10 22.25 0.12
N THR A 263 -0.97 21.78 0.76
CA THR A 263 -1.24 21.91 2.18
C THR A 263 -1.68 20.57 2.72
N ILE A 264 -1.01 20.10 3.77
CA ILE A 264 -1.46 18.99 4.61
C ILE A 264 -2.11 19.61 5.85
N HIS A 265 -3.36 19.24 6.10
CA HIS A 265 -4.15 19.70 7.23
C HIS A 265 -4.49 18.56 8.19
N SER A 266 -4.59 18.85 9.49
CA SER A 266 -5.10 17.94 10.54
C SER A 266 -6.01 18.68 11.50
N ASP A 267 -7.26 18.24 11.64
CA ASP A 267 -8.24 18.84 12.56
C ASP A 267 -7.83 18.69 14.04
N SER A 268 -7.12 17.62 14.37
CA SER A 268 -6.69 17.26 15.73
C SER A 268 -5.32 17.81 16.12
N GLY A 269 -4.61 18.45 15.20
CA GLY A 269 -3.25 18.91 15.44
C GLY A 269 -2.22 17.77 15.42
N ALA A 270 -2.33 16.84 14.46
CA ALA A 270 -1.50 15.63 14.38
C ALA A 270 -0.18 15.79 13.60
N LEU A 271 0.07 16.95 12.99
CA LEU A 271 1.25 17.17 12.15
C LEU A 271 2.52 17.36 12.98
N ASP A 272 3.65 16.93 12.42
CA ASP A 272 4.96 17.13 13.04
C ASP A 272 5.50 18.52 12.69
N THR A 273 5.70 19.37 13.69
CA THR A 273 6.21 20.74 13.50
C THR A 273 7.73 20.81 13.31
N SER A 274 8.43 19.68 13.45
CA SER A 274 9.85 19.55 13.09
C SER A 274 10.07 19.16 11.63
N TRP A 275 9.00 19.18 10.83
CA TRP A 275 9.00 18.91 9.39
C TRP A 275 10.14 19.64 8.65
N GLU A 276 10.93 18.89 7.89
CA GLU A 276 12.00 19.42 7.04
C GLU A 276 11.47 19.59 5.61
N SER A 277 11.05 20.81 5.28
CA SER A 277 10.38 21.16 4.03
C SER A 277 11.28 21.04 2.79
N PHE A 278 10.75 21.22 1.57
CA PHE A 278 11.62 21.36 0.38
C PHE A 278 12.54 22.59 0.50
N SER A 279 12.00 23.69 1.02
CA SER A 279 12.74 24.93 1.30
C SER A 279 13.91 24.68 2.26
N ASP A 280 13.69 23.99 3.38
CA ASP A 280 14.74 23.65 4.35
C ASP A 280 15.84 22.75 3.76
N ARG A 281 15.45 21.87 2.83
CA ARG A 281 16.37 21.02 2.06
C ARG A 281 17.09 21.75 0.92
N GLY A 282 16.99 23.09 0.88
CA GLY A 282 17.74 23.96 -0.04
C GLY A 282 17.06 24.18 -1.40
N ASN A 283 15.80 23.79 -1.57
CA ASN A 283 15.07 24.04 -2.81
C ASN A 283 14.54 25.48 -2.85
N SER A 284 15.35 26.40 -3.38
CA SER A 284 15.01 27.83 -3.47
C SER A 284 13.79 28.19 -4.33
N ALA A 285 13.19 27.25 -5.06
CA ALA A 285 11.94 27.48 -5.79
C ALA A 285 10.70 27.35 -4.90
N TRP A 286 10.81 26.63 -3.79
CA TRP A 286 9.72 26.41 -2.85
C TRP A 286 9.84 27.34 -1.64
N HIS A 287 8.70 27.81 -1.16
CA HIS A 287 8.57 28.69 -0.03
C HIS A 287 7.59 28.08 0.96
N GLU A 288 8.10 27.84 2.16
CA GLU A 288 7.37 27.27 3.27
C GLU A 288 6.55 28.32 4.03
N ALA A 289 5.34 27.93 4.43
CA ALA A 289 4.59 28.61 5.48
C ALA A 289 4.96 28.04 6.85
N ASN A 290 4.96 28.87 7.89
CA ASN A 290 5.30 28.44 9.26
C ASN A 290 4.57 27.14 9.64
N PRO A 291 5.30 26.03 9.88
CA PRO A 291 4.71 24.77 10.30
C PRO A 291 3.92 24.92 11.59
N THR A 292 2.73 24.34 11.61
CA THR A 292 1.95 24.17 12.83
C THR A 292 1.52 22.72 12.96
N SER A 293 1.06 22.33 14.14
CA SER A 293 0.48 21.00 14.33
C SER A 293 -0.76 20.76 13.46
N TYR A 294 -1.37 21.81 12.91
CA TYR A 294 -2.60 21.76 12.11
C TYR A 294 -2.36 21.88 10.61
N ASP A 295 -1.30 22.57 10.20
CA ASP A 295 -1.01 22.84 8.78
C ASP A 295 0.49 22.77 8.48
N LEU A 296 0.83 22.00 7.44
CA LEU A 296 2.14 22.02 6.75
C LEU A 296 1.90 22.44 5.30
N SER A 297 2.58 23.47 4.81
CA SER A 297 2.33 24.01 3.46
C SER A 297 3.56 24.58 2.80
N GLU A 298 3.68 24.32 1.50
CA GLU A 298 4.70 24.95 0.64
C GLU A 298 4.08 25.41 -0.69
N LEU A 299 4.67 26.49 -1.23
CA LEU A 299 4.28 27.12 -2.50
C LEU A 299 5.51 27.32 -3.37
N ASN A 300 5.38 27.02 -4.66
CA ASN A 300 6.33 27.36 -5.72
C ASN A 300 5.74 28.47 -6.61
N PRO A 301 5.94 29.76 -6.26
CA PRO A 301 5.20 30.87 -6.87
C PRO A 301 5.73 31.28 -8.25
N LEU A 302 6.94 30.84 -8.63
CA LEU A 302 7.64 31.26 -9.84
C LEU A 302 7.83 30.13 -10.85
N SER A 303 7.42 28.90 -10.51
CA SER A 303 7.61 27.70 -11.34
C SER A 303 6.58 26.63 -10.97
N VAL A 304 6.83 25.40 -11.43
CA VAL A 304 6.06 24.19 -11.10
C VAL A 304 7.01 23.04 -10.79
N MET A 305 6.63 22.15 -9.89
CA MET A 305 7.23 20.83 -9.78
C MET A 305 6.51 19.87 -10.73
N LYS A 306 7.24 19.31 -11.70
CA LYS A 306 6.70 18.31 -12.62
C LYS A 306 6.83 16.93 -12.01
N LEU A 307 5.70 16.34 -11.64
CA LEU A 307 5.62 14.95 -11.22
C LEU A 307 5.12 14.13 -12.41
N ALA A 308 6.02 13.35 -13.03
CA ALA A 308 5.63 12.40 -14.07
C ALA A 308 4.59 11.38 -13.54
N PRO A 309 3.90 10.62 -14.41
CA PRO A 309 3.01 9.56 -13.98
C PRO A 309 3.69 8.62 -12.98
N HIS A 310 3.05 8.35 -11.85
CA HIS A 310 3.57 7.54 -10.74
C HIS A 310 4.86 8.05 -10.07
N ALA A 311 5.33 9.25 -10.44
CA ALA A 311 6.46 9.89 -9.77
C ALA A 311 6.09 10.24 -8.34
N LYS A 312 7.11 10.18 -7.48
CA LYS A 312 6.95 10.33 -6.05
C LYS A 312 7.99 11.32 -5.51
N THR A 313 7.67 12.01 -4.43
CA THR A 313 8.59 12.96 -3.80
C THR A 313 8.41 13.00 -2.28
N SER A 314 9.49 12.67 -1.57
CA SER A 314 9.50 12.60 -0.11
C SER A 314 9.23 13.97 0.51
N LEU A 315 8.32 14.00 1.47
CA LEU A 315 8.09 15.15 2.35
C LEU A 315 8.78 14.98 3.71
N GLY A 316 9.60 13.95 3.92
CA GLY A 316 10.14 13.67 5.26
C GLY A 316 9.03 13.30 6.26
N VAL A 317 9.26 13.52 7.55
CA VAL A 317 8.26 13.24 8.60
C VAL A 317 7.22 14.36 8.63
N VAL A 318 6.00 14.07 8.19
CA VAL A 318 4.88 15.04 8.17
C VAL A 318 3.89 14.82 9.30
N TRP A 319 3.86 13.61 9.85
CA TRP A 319 2.86 13.17 10.81
C TRP A 319 3.52 12.65 12.08
N ASN A 320 3.01 13.08 13.24
CA ASN A 320 3.43 12.48 14.49
C ASN A 320 2.76 11.11 14.64
N ALA A 321 3.54 10.03 14.55
CA ALA A 321 3.04 8.66 14.52
C ALA A 321 2.33 8.19 15.82
N SER A 322 2.21 9.06 16.83
CA SER A 322 1.45 8.84 18.05
C SER A 322 0.17 9.69 18.14
N ARG A 323 -0.21 10.37 17.06
CA ARG A 323 -1.41 11.22 16.97
C ARG A 323 -2.49 10.58 16.10
N SER A 324 -3.55 11.32 15.84
CA SER A 324 -4.72 10.87 15.09
C SER A 324 -4.41 10.74 13.59
N LEU A 325 -5.14 9.87 12.90
CA LEU A 325 -5.06 9.64 11.44
C LEU A 325 -6.15 10.44 10.73
N ASP A 326 -6.07 11.77 10.78
CA ASP A 326 -7.11 12.70 10.30
C ASP A 326 -6.59 13.69 9.25
N LEU A 327 -5.52 13.28 8.54
CA LEU A 327 -4.84 14.16 7.60
C LEU A 327 -5.65 14.37 6.33
N GLN A 328 -5.60 15.58 5.81
CA GLN A 328 -6.22 16.00 4.56
C GLN A 328 -5.17 16.64 3.66
N LEU A 329 -5.16 16.31 2.38
CA LEU A 329 -4.26 16.92 1.39
C LEU A 329 -5.07 17.83 0.47
N SER A 330 -4.65 19.08 0.33
CA SER A 330 -5.11 19.96 -0.75
C SER A 330 -3.91 20.45 -1.56
N TYR A 331 -4.10 20.66 -2.86
CA TYR A 331 -3.02 21.09 -3.75
C TYR A 331 -3.51 21.96 -4.90
N LEU A 332 -2.63 22.83 -5.38
CA LEU A 332 -2.83 23.68 -6.54
C LEU A 332 -1.95 23.17 -7.68
N ALA A 333 -2.53 22.98 -8.86
CA ALA A 333 -1.77 22.72 -10.09
C ALA A 333 -1.58 24.01 -10.91
N ASP A 334 -0.84 23.94 -12.01
CA ASP A 334 -0.53 25.08 -12.89
C ASP A 334 -1.74 25.70 -13.58
N ASP A 335 -2.86 24.98 -13.63
CA ASP A 335 -4.14 25.49 -14.10
C ASP A 335 -4.87 26.39 -13.08
N GLY A 336 -4.30 26.58 -11.89
CA GLY A 336 -4.84 27.45 -10.85
C GLY A 336 -6.07 26.89 -10.14
N ILE A 337 -6.40 25.61 -10.33
CA ILE A 337 -7.54 24.96 -9.65
C ILE A 337 -7.06 24.26 -8.38
N LEU A 338 -7.60 24.68 -7.23
CA LEU A 338 -7.40 24.00 -5.96
C LEU A 338 -8.17 22.66 -5.97
N ARG A 339 -7.47 21.58 -5.65
CA ARG A 339 -8.00 20.22 -5.60
C ARG A 339 -7.79 19.61 -4.23
N GLN A 340 -8.66 18.69 -3.86
CA GLN A 340 -8.41 17.77 -2.75
C GLN A 340 -7.65 16.55 -3.29
N GLY A 341 -6.52 16.26 -2.67
CA GLY A 341 -5.76 15.04 -2.89
C GLY A 341 -6.24 13.92 -1.98
N ALA A 342 -5.90 12.68 -2.32
CA ALA A 342 -6.16 11.55 -1.45
C ALA A 342 -5.12 11.50 -0.32
N VAL A 343 -5.51 10.95 0.82
CA VAL A 343 -4.57 10.57 1.88
C VAL A 343 -4.72 9.08 2.14
N VAL A 344 -3.60 8.37 2.15
CA VAL A 344 -3.54 6.94 2.36
C VAL A 344 -2.53 6.67 3.47
N PHE A 345 -2.97 5.94 4.47
CA PHE A 345 -2.10 5.44 5.53
C PHE A 345 -1.70 4.01 5.18
N ASP A 346 -0.41 3.80 4.98
CA ASP A 346 0.13 2.51 4.56
C ASP A 346 1.45 2.23 5.30
N ASP A 347 1.99 1.03 5.15
CA ASP A 347 3.39 0.78 5.48
C ASP A 347 4.25 1.32 4.33
N ALA A 348 4.68 2.59 4.43
CA ALA A 348 5.46 3.22 3.36
C ALA A 348 6.84 2.57 3.15
N ALA A 349 7.23 1.59 3.98
CA ALA A 349 8.33 0.68 3.65
C ALA A 349 8.08 -0.09 2.32
N ALA A 350 6.83 -0.32 1.93
CA ALA A 350 6.46 -0.88 0.64
C ALA A 350 6.29 0.20 -0.44
N THR A 351 5.87 1.41 -0.05
CA THR A 351 5.43 2.42 -1.00
C THR A 351 6.46 3.48 -1.31
N LEU A 352 7.38 3.88 -0.41
CA LEU A 352 8.16 5.12 -0.62
C LEU A 352 9.38 5.44 0.26
N ALA A 353 9.73 4.64 1.25
CA ALA A 353 11.06 4.70 1.86
C ALA A 353 11.53 3.27 2.01
N LYS A 354 12.17 2.74 0.96
CA LYS A 354 12.76 1.41 1.04
C LYS A 354 13.80 1.53 2.15
N ARG A 355 13.59 0.89 3.32
CA ARG A 355 14.49 1.00 4.48
C ARG A 355 15.96 1.04 4.03
N GLY A 356 16.71 2.05 4.46
CA GLY A 356 18.06 2.27 3.99
C GLY A 356 18.24 2.89 2.60
N ASP A 357 17.21 3.40 1.95
CA ASP A 357 17.34 4.37 0.85
C ASP A 357 17.62 5.73 1.49
N PHE A 358 18.90 6.01 1.75
CA PHE A 358 19.33 7.13 2.58
C PHE A 358 19.49 8.42 1.78
N ASN A 359 19.57 8.33 0.46
CA ASN A 359 19.63 9.50 -0.42
C ASN A 359 18.26 9.84 -1.06
N ASP A 360 17.20 9.10 -0.69
CA ASP A 360 15.82 9.24 -1.17
C ASP A 360 15.70 9.17 -2.71
N ASP A 361 16.57 8.41 -3.39
CA ASP A 361 16.56 8.29 -4.85
C ASP A 361 15.68 7.15 -5.39
N GLY A 362 15.10 6.37 -4.49
CA GLY A 362 14.19 5.26 -4.78
C GLY A 362 14.90 3.92 -5.00
N VAL A 363 16.23 3.86 -4.90
CA VAL A 363 17.06 2.66 -5.03
C VAL A 363 17.81 2.43 -3.72
N VAL A 364 17.98 1.16 -3.32
CA VAL A 364 18.87 0.82 -2.19
C VAL A 364 20.14 0.22 -2.78
N ASP A 365 21.21 1.01 -2.82
CA ASP A 365 22.51 0.64 -3.37
C ASP A 365 23.69 1.24 -2.57
N GLY A 366 24.87 1.31 -3.20
CA GLY A 366 26.08 1.82 -2.56
C GLY A 366 26.07 3.34 -2.31
N ALA A 367 25.24 4.11 -3.02
CA ALA A 367 25.06 5.54 -2.82
C ALA A 367 24.43 5.84 -1.46
N ASP A 368 23.47 5.02 -1.02
CA ASP A 368 22.88 5.11 0.31
C ASP A 368 23.90 4.81 1.40
N PHE A 369 24.69 3.76 1.22
CA PHE A 369 25.75 3.43 2.16
C PHE A 369 26.73 4.60 2.33
N LEU A 370 27.04 5.31 1.23
CA LEU A 370 27.86 6.51 1.29
C LEU A 370 27.16 7.66 2.03
N GLU A 371 25.85 7.83 1.89
CA GLU A 371 25.08 8.85 2.61
C GLU A 371 25.04 8.58 4.11
N TRP A 372 24.84 7.31 4.51
CA TRP A 372 25.00 6.88 5.89
C TRP A 372 26.42 7.12 6.40
N GLN A 373 27.43 6.74 5.61
CA GLN A 373 28.82 6.92 6.02
C GLN A 373 29.19 8.39 6.22
N ARG A 374 28.65 9.30 5.39
CA ARG A 374 28.85 10.75 5.55
C ARG A 374 28.15 11.30 6.79
N SER A 375 27.03 10.70 7.15
CA SER A 375 26.18 11.16 8.26
C SER A 375 26.48 10.44 9.58
N TYR A 376 27.34 9.41 9.59
CA TYR A 376 27.61 8.58 10.77
C TYR A 376 28.09 9.39 11.99
N GLY A 377 27.39 9.21 13.11
CA GLY A 377 27.60 9.92 14.37
C GLY A 377 26.95 11.30 14.42
N ALA A 378 26.25 11.73 13.37
CA ALA A 378 25.49 12.97 13.39
C ALA A 378 24.23 12.81 14.26
N THR A 379 23.98 13.81 15.10
CA THR A 379 22.65 14.03 15.66
C THR A 379 21.81 14.73 14.60
N VAL A 380 20.71 14.10 14.22
CA VAL A 380 19.83 14.56 13.15
C VAL A 380 18.41 14.66 13.68
N GLN A 381 17.49 15.25 12.91
CA GLN A 381 16.08 15.06 13.26
C GLN A 381 15.76 13.58 13.14
N PRO A 382 15.03 12.98 14.10
CA PRO A 382 14.53 11.62 13.98
C PRO A 382 14.02 11.34 12.57
N LEU A 383 14.53 10.28 11.95
CA LEU A 383 14.12 9.83 10.62
C LEU A 383 14.55 10.73 9.44
N SER A 384 15.48 11.66 9.66
CA SER A 384 16.13 12.44 8.59
C SER A 384 17.52 11.87 8.25
N LYS A 385 18.04 12.22 7.07
CA LYS A 385 19.32 11.68 6.56
C LYS A 385 19.31 10.15 6.62
N ALA A 386 20.34 9.56 7.22
CA ALA A 386 20.48 8.13 7.36
C ALA A 386 20.10 7.60 8.74
N ASP A 387 19.31 8.33 9.53
CA ASP A 387 18.69 7.82 10.75
C ASP A 387 17.41 7.09 10.36
N ASP A 388 17.46 5.76 10.19
CA ASP A 388 16.30 4.97 9.75
C ASP A 388 15.46 4.48 10.93
N ASN A 389 16.02 4.50 12.13
CA ASN A 389 15.36 4.00 13.33
C ASN A 389 14.64 5.13 14.11
N GLY A 390 15.01 6.39 13.85
CA GLY A 390 14.36 7.57 14.40
C GLY A 390 14.79 7.92 15.81
N ASP A 391 15.95 7.47 16.27
CA ASP A 391 16.48 7.83 17.59
C ASP A 391 17.21 9.19 17.60
N GLY A 392 17.28 9.85 16.44
CA GLY A 392 17.92 11.14 16.25
C GLY A 392 19.44 11.06 16.14
N VAL A 393 20.01 9.86 16.00
CA VAL A 393 21.44 9.65 15.81
C VAL A 393 21.68 8.68 14.66
N VAL A 394 22.45 9.10 13.66
CA VAL A 394 22.87 8.18 12.59
C VAL A 394 23.95 7.25 13.12
N ASP A 395 23.63 5.99 13.36
CA ASP A 395 24.57 5.03 13.91
C ASP A 395 24.50 3.63 13.25
N ALA A 396 25.07 2.63 13.91
CA ALA A 396 25.13 1.26 13.39
C ALA A 396 23.75 0.57 13.35
N SER A 397 22.78 1.03 14.14
CA SER A 397 21.39 0.60 14.12
C SER A 397 20.76 0.91 12.76
N ASP A 398 20.98 2.10 12.22
CA ASP A 398 20.41 2.50 10.92
C ASP A 398 21.04 1.76 9.75
N LEU A 399 22.34 1.52 9.81
CA LEU A 399 23.03 0.71 8.80
C LEU A 399 22.43 -0.69 8.66
N ASN A 400 21.86 -1.26 9.74
CA ASN A 400 21.22 -2.57 9.66
C ASN A 400 19.95 -2.54 8.80
N ALA A 401 19.29 -1.39 8.70
CA ALA A 401 18.15 -1.22 7.82
C ALA A 401 18.58 -1.25 6.34
N TRP A 402 19.64 -0.52 5.97
CA TRP A 402 20.27 -0.62 4.65
C TRP A 402 20.72 -2.04 4.32
N ARG A 403 21.41 -2.72 5.25
CA ARG A 403 21.86 -4.11 5.03
C ARG A 403 20.71 -5.05 4.72
N SER A 404 19.61 -4.94 5.47
CA SER A 404 18.44 -5.79 5.31
C SER A 404 17.75 -5.55 3.96
N ALA A 405 17.60 -4.29 3.55
CA ALA A 405 16.98 -3.93 2.29
C ALA A 405 17.88 -4.17 1.06
N TYR A 406 19.19 -3.98 1.20
CA TYR A 406 20.18 -4.30 0.17
C TYR A 406 20.18 -5.82 -0.11
N GLN A 407 20.14 -6.66 0.94
CA GLN A 407 20.00 -8.11 0.80
C GLN A 407 18.68 -8.52 0.13
N ALA A 408 17.55 -7.89 0.48
CA ALA A 408 16.27 -8.13 -0.19
C ALA A 408 16.33 -7.80 -1.69
N THR A 409 17.06 -6.74 -2.06
CA THR A 409 17.29 -6.35 -3.46
C THR A 409 18.09 -7.40 -4.22
N LEU A 410 19.13 -7.98 -3.61
CA LEU A 410 19.90 -9.08 -4.19
C LEU A 410 19.07 -10.35 -4.36
N LEU A 411 18.20 -10.66 -3.40
CA LEU A 411 17.34 -11.84 -3.45
C LEU A 411 16.20 -11.71 -4.48
N GLY A 412 15.64 -10.51 -4.66
CA GLY A 412 14.66 -10.19 -5.72
C GLY A 412 15.21 -10.30 -7.14
N THR A 413 16.53 -10.27 -7.31
CA THR A 413 17.21 -10.53 -8.59
C THR A 413 17.53 -12.01 -8.86
N SER A 414 16.99 -12.94 -8.06
CA SER A 414 17.17 -14.39 -8.26
C SER A 414 16.28 -14.95 -9.38
N GLY A 415 16.37 -14.34 -10.56
CA GLY A 415 15.85 -14.86 -11.82
C GLY A 415 16.96 -14.82 -12.86
N ARG A 416 17.69 -15.94 -12.97
CA ARG A 416 18.88 -16.19 -13.82
C ARG A 416 20.22 -15.71 -13.25
N LEU A 417 20.82 -16.56 -12.42
CA LEU A 417 22.27 -16.74 -12.46
C LEU A 417 22.64 -17.25 -13.86
N HIS A 418 22.99 -16.37 -14.79
CA HIS A 418 23.84 -16.80 -15.89
C HIS A 418 25.18 -17.16 -15.27
N SER A 419 25.57 -18.43 -15.42
CA SER A 419 26.91 -18.89 -15.08
C SER A 419 27.93 -17.96 -15.74
N VAL A 420 28.65 -17.19 -14.94
CA VAL A 420 29.91 -16.58 -15.37
C VAL A 420 30.78 -17.76 -15.80
N PRO A 421 31.24 -17.83 -17.07
CA PRO A 421 32.17 -18.88 -17.45
C PRO A 421 33.41 -18.73 -16.59
N GLU A 422 33.69 -19.71 -15.73
CA GLU A 422 34.90 -19.67 -14.93
C GLU A 422 36.14 -19.65 -15.86
N PRO A 423 37.22 -18.93 -15.50
CA PRO A 423 38.44 -18.85 -16.31
C PRO A 423 39.14 -20.20 -16.55
N SER A 424 38.66 -21.27 -15.90
CA SER A 424 39.18 -22.64 -16.00
C SER A 424 39.08 -23.22 -17.42
N GLY A 425 38.17 -22.74 -18.27
CA GLY A 425 38.09 -23.15 -19.68
C GLY A 425 39.28 -22.67 -20.53
N LEU A 426 39.75 -21.44 -20.31
CA LEU A 426 40.86 -20.88 -21.09
C LEU A 426 42.20 -21.51 -20.71
N ILE A 427 42.39 -21.86 -19.43
CA ILE A 427 43.61 -22.53 -18.96
C ILE A 427 43.65 -23.98 -19.46
N GLN A 428 42.53 -24.71 -19.47
CA GLN A 428 42.50 -26.07 -20.01
C GLN A 428 42.72 -26.09 -21.54
N THR A 429 42.17 -25.13 -22.28
CA THR A 429 42.39 -25.02 -23.73
C THR A 429 43.84 -24.66 -24.07
N LEU A 430 44.48 -23.79 -23.27
CA LEU A 430 45.88 -23.41 -23.46
C LEU A 430 46.84 -24.57 -23.12
N VAL A 431 46.55 -25.35 -22.07
CA VAL A 431 47.33 -26.54 -21.72
C VAL A 431 47.17 -27.64 -22.78
N PHE A 432 45.98 -27.81 -23.35
CA PHE A 432 45.75 -28.80 -24.42
C PHE A 432 46.49 -28.42 -25.73
N LEU A 433 46.49 -27.14 -26.11
CA LEU A 433 47.21 -26.65 -27.30
C LEU A 433 48.74 -26.75 -27.14
N LEU A 434 49.27 -26.49 -25.94
CA LEU A 434 50.70 -26.65 -25.64
C LEU A 434 51.13 -28.12 -25.60
N ALA A 435 50.26 -29.03 -25.18
CA ALA A 435 50.51 -30.47 -25.21
C ALA A 435 50.53 -31.04 -26.64
N LEU A 436 49.63 -30.57 -27.52
CA LEU A 436 49.60 -30.96 -28.93
C LEU A 436 50.81 -30.45 -29.71
N ALA A 437 51.25 -29.21 -29.44
CA ALA A 437 52.44 -28.63 -30.08
C ALA A 437 53.75 -29.36 -29.70
N ARG A 438 53.81 -29.99 -28.52
CA ARG A 438 54.95 -30.83 -28.12
C ARG A 438 54.95 -32.21 -28.79
N GLN A 439 53.80 -32.79 -29.11
CA GLN A 439 53.72 -34.09 -29.80
C GLN A 439 54.03 -33.99 -31.31
N SER A 440 53.80 -32.83 -31.94
CA SER A 440 54.16 -32.61 -33.35
C SER A 440 55.65 -32.34 -33.59
N ALA A 441 56.43 -32.07 -32.54
CA ALA A 441 57.87 -31.81 -32.63
C ALA A 441 58.75 -33.06 -32.41
N SER A 442 58.13 -34.23 -32.16
CA SER A 442 58.83 -35.50 -31.89
C SER A 442 58.48 -36.63 -32.88
N ARG A 443 58.26 -36.30 -34.16
CA ARG A 443 58.22 -37.26 -35.27
C ARG A 443 59.14 -36.84 -36.40
#